data_AF-A0ABD0NH23-F1
#
_entry.id   AF-A0ABD0NH23-F1
#
_cell.length_a   1.000
_cell.length_b   1.000
_cell.length_c   1.000
_cell.angle_alpha   90.00
_cell.angle_beta   90.00
_cell.angle_gamma   90.00
#
_symmetry.space_group_name_H-M   'P 1'
#
loop_
_entity.id
_entity.type
_entity.pdbx_description
1 polymer ?
#
loop_
_entity_poly.entity_id
_entity_poly.type
_entity_poly.pdbx_seq_one_letter_code
_entity_poly.pdbx_strand_id
1 'polypeptide(L)'
;IAKQGDSTLLNNIYTDLYITQGCSEQVNTEHEIRQIEVGSRHHETREIQVECKHLFETPEQDKEIRTVLTKGVAGIGKSVSVQKFVLDWAEGKENQDIRFIFPLPFREMNLKEIEKLSLMDLITQFFPEIKGLNLTRRNQKVLFILDGLDEFRLPLNFEGNETWHVSSPSSLDVLLTNLIKGKLLPSALIWITTRPAAASKIPADCIDRLTEIRGFNDTQKEEYFKKRLMDENLANKIIHHVKQSKSLFIMCHIPVFCWISATVLQNILEEKINNDVKNKADDASKTLQESNTEDTPKTLTQMYTHFLRFQILQSRQKYDGEYRPYVSWDKDAILSLGKLAFQQLERNNVIFYESDLEACGIDVYKASVYSGMCTQIFKEETGIILGTMYCFVHLSIQEFVAALYAHLFLDINKKSIFLHESTEQENKNVTMIHFLKTAVDKALESDSGHLDLFLRFLLGLSLQSNRRLLQGLLTQEGSDDQCKKEVVQYIKQTFEGNLSPERSINLFYCLNELNDQTLVKEIQTHLNKGSLSSADLSPAQWSALAFVLLTSEEELEEFDLQKFKKSDECLIRLSAVIKNSKRAL
;
A
#
# COMPACT_ATOMS: atom_id res chain seq x y z
N ILE A 1 -14.96 -22.62 12.99
CA ILE A 1 -13.87 -23.55 12.64
C ILE A 1 -13.17 -22.98 11.42
N ALA A 2 -11.99 -22.38 11.58
CA ALA A 2 -11.26 -21.75 10.48
C ALA A 2 -10.85 -22.80 9.43
N LYS A 3 -11.13 -22.53 8.15
CA LYS A 3 -10.83 -23.44 7.04
C LYS A 3 -9.34 -23.39 6.69
N GLN A 4 -8.81 -24.58 6.50
CA GLN A 4 -7.42 -24.93 6.20
C GLN A 4 -6.86 -24.21 4.96
N GLY A 5 -5.73 -23.54 5.17
CA GLY A 5 -4.88 -22.89 4.18
C GLY A 5 -3.76 -22.17 4.94
N ASP A 6 -2.59 -22.81 5.02
CA ASP A 6 -1.33 -22.35 5.64
C ASP A 6 -1.46 -21.35 6.80
N SER A 7 -1.90 -21.84 7.97
CA SER A 7 -1.76 -21.10 9.22
C SER A 7 -0.29 -21.11 9.66
N THR A 8 0.55 -20.30 9.01
CA THR A 8 1.86 -20.01 9.59
C THR A 8 1.62 -19.17 10.85
N LEU A 9 2.10 -19.67 11.98
CA LEU A 9 1.97 -18.95 13.25
C LEU A 9 2.57 -17.55 13.08
N LEU A 10 1.85 -16.52 13.50
CA LEU A 10 2.32 -15.12 13.41
C LEU A 10 3.75 -14.98 13.95
N ASN A 11 4.04 -15.65 15.07
CA ASN A 11 5.36 -15.67 15.71
C ASN A 11 6.50 -16.20 14.81
N ASN A 12 6.21 -17.02 13.80
CA ASN A 12 7.24 -17.61 12.92
C ASN A 12 7.64 -16.68 11.77
N ILE A 13 6.75 -15.76 11.37
CA ILE A 13 6.98 -14.84 10.24
C ILE A 13 7.17 -13.40 10.73
N TYR A 14 6.72 -13.08 11.95
CA TYR A 14 6.82 -11.74 12.49
C TYR A 14 8.27 -11.26 12.51
N THR A 15 8.46 -10.07 11.96
CA THR A 15 9.70 -9.31 11.95
C THR A 15 9.36 -8.00 12.62
N ASP A 16 10.09 -7.66 13.69
CA ASP A 16 9.82 -6.45 14.46
C ASP A 16 9.87 -5.24 13.54
N LEU A 17 8.85 -4.39 13.60
CA LEU A 17 8.78 -3.20 12.76
C LEU A 17 9.60 -2.08 13.40
N TYR A 18 10.25 -1.27 12.57
CA TYR A 18 10.93 -0.08 13.05
C TYR A 18 9.90 1.01 13.37
N ILE A 19 9.78 1.34 14.66
CA ILE A 19 8.86 2.36 15.18
C ILE A 19 9.68 3.47 15.81
N THR A 20 9.39 4.71 15.44
CA THR A 20 10.05 5.89 15.99
C THR A 20 9.07 6.84 16.65
N GLN A 21 9.54 7.63 17.61
CA GLN A 21 8.78 8.71 18.20
C GLN A 21 8.68 9.86 17.19
N GLY A 22 7.46 10.20 16.78
CA GLY A 22 7.21 11.22 15.76
C GLY A 22 7.38 12.63 16.31
N CYS A 23 8.16 13.48 15.62
CA CYS A 23 8.36 14.89 16.00
C CYS A 23 7.48 15.91 15.24
N SER A 24 6.72 15.49 14.21
CA SER A 24 5.98 16.42 13.35
C SER A 24 4.48 16.13 13.33
N GLU A 25 3.71 17.16 13.71
CA GLU A 25 2.24 17.25 13.65
C GLU A 25 1.71 17.53 12.23
N GLN A 26 2.57 17.65 11.22
CA GLN A 26 2.13 17.97 9.86
C GLN A 26 1.31 16.81 9.26
N VAL A 27 0.11 17.15 8.79
CA VAL A 27 -0.77 16.26 8.04
C VAL A 27 -0.16 16.07 6.66
N ASN A 28 0.37 14.88 6.39
CA ASN A 28 0.77 14.51 5.04
C ASN A 28 -0.41 13.85 4.33
N THR A 29 -0.98 14.54 3.33
CA THR A 29 -2.08 14.06 2.50
C THR A 29 -1.60 13.41 1.19
N GLU A 30 -0.29 13.31 0.98
CA GLU A 30 0.29 12.66 -0.18
C GLU A 30 0.00 11.15 -0.18
N HIS A 31 -0.06 10.58 -1.39
CA HIS A 31 -0.22 9.15 -1.60
C HIS A 31 0.91 8.37 -0.94
N GLU A 32 0.57 7.19 -0.40
CA GLU A 32 1.46 6.39 0.45
C GLU A 32 2.77 6.02 -0.22
N ILE A 33 2.72 5.71 -1.52
CA ILE A 33 3.89 5.38 -2.31
C ILE A 33 4.89 6.55 -2.36
N ARG A 34 4.42 7.80 -2.45
CA ARG A 34 5.30 8.97 -2.40
C ARG A 34 5.98 9.08 -1.05
N GLN A 35 5.25 8.83 0.03
CA GLN A 35 5.79 8.91 1.39
C GLN A 35 6.90 7.87 1.61
N ILE A 36 6.83 6.70 0.98
CA ILE A 36 7.86 5.66 1.05
C ILE A 36 9.07 6.02 0.18
N GLU A 37 8.82 6.47 -1.03
CA GLU A 37 9.87 6.86 -1.98
C GLU A 37 10.69 8.05 -1.45
N VAL A 38 10.03 8.99 -0.75
CA VAL A 38 10.67 10.13 -0.09
C VAL A 38 11.24 9.75 1.29
N GLY A 39 10.49 8.99 2.09
CA GLY A 39 10.80 8.70 3.49
C GLY A 39 11.82 7.59 3.74
N SER A 40 12.06 6.69 2.76
CA SER A 40 13.10 5.63 2.84
C SER A 40 14.53 6.15 3.06
N ARG A 41 14.74 7.46 3.06
CA ARG A 41 16.04 8.14 3.20
C ARG A 41 16.13 9.12 4.36
N HIS A 42 15.07 9.26 5.17
CA HIS A 42 15.13 10.17 6.31
C HIS A 42 16.09 9.63 7.37
N HIS A 43 16.96 10.53 7.83
CA HIS A 43 18.09 10.23 8.72
C HIS A 43 17.63 9.64 10.06
N GLU A 44 18.05 8.40 10.34
CA GLU A 44 17.82 7.71 11.62
C GLU A 44 18.44 8.46 12.83
N THR A 45 19.44 9.32 12.58
CA THR A 45 20.29 9.93 13.64
C THR A 45 19.60 10.90 14.63
N ARG A 46 18.32 11.23 14.48
CA ARG A 46 17.58 12.06 15.46
C ARG A 46 16.28 11.44 15.97
N GLU A 47 15.95 10.23 15.54
CA GLU A 47 14.68 9.60 15.89
C GLU A 47 14.87 8.65 17.09
N ILE A 48 14.03 8.81 18.12
CA ILE A 48 14.04 7.92 19.26
C ILE A 48 13.28 6.66 18.85
N GLN A 49 13.97 5.54 18.72
CA GLN A 49 13.35 4.25 18.50
C GLN A 49 12.51 3.87 19.72
N VAL A 50 11.27 3.42 19.48
CA VAL A 50 10.35 2.99 20.53
C VAL A 50 9.92 1.56 20.22
N GLU A 51 10.14 0.64 21.15
CA GLU A 51 9.60 -0.71 20.98
C GLU A 51 8.09 -0.72 21.25
N CYS A 52 7.34 -1.55 20.50
CA CYS A 52 5.88 -1.63 20.62
C CYS A 52 5.40 -1.94 22.05
N LYS A 53 6.20 -2.70 22.83
CA LYS A 53 5.91 -2.99 24.23
C LYS A 53 6.10 -1.79 25.17
N HIS A 54 6.91 -0.80 24.78
CA HIS A 54 7.23 0.36 25.61
C HIS A 54 6.43 1.61 25.21
N LEU A 55 5.34 1.45 24.44
CA LEU A 55 4.52 2.57 23.94
C LEU A 55 3.96 3.47 25.05
N PHE A 56 3.63 2.89 26.21
CA PHE A 56 3.08 3.62 27.37
C PHE A 56 4.10 3.87 28.49
N GLU A 57 5.38 3.49 28.29
CA GLU A 57 6.43 3.71 29.28
C GLU A 57 7.06 5.10 29.14
N THR A 58 7.29 5.78 30.26
CA THR A 58 7.96 7.08 30.33
C THR A 58 9.44 6.92 30.71
N PRO A 59 10.38 7.58 30.00
CA PRO A 59 11.80 7.43 30.27
C PRO A 59 12.27 7.95 31.64
N GLU A 60 11.69 9.03 32.19
CA GLU A 60 11.93 9.52 33.57
C GLU A 60 11.06 10.77 33.86
N GLN A 61 10.26 10.75 34.93
CA GLN A 61 9.55 11.88 35.59
C GLN A 61 8.68 12.86 34.78
N ASP A 62 8.40 12.59 33.50
CA ASP A 62 7.43 13.36 32.70
C ASP A 62 6.00 12.80 32.75
N LYS A 63 5.05 13.66 32.35
CA LYS A 63 3.59 13.47 32.26
C LYS A 63 3.17 12.02 31.92
N GLU A 64 2.23 11.47 32.67
CA GLU A 64 1.66 10.13 32.42
C GLU A 64 1.12 10.02 30.99
N ILE A 65 1.56 9.00 30.24
CA ILE A 65 1.15 8.78 28.86
C ILE A 65 -0.17 8.03 28.87
N ARG A 66 -1.24 8.70 28.48
CA ARG A 66 -2.56 8.11 28.39
C ARG A 66 -2.93 7.75 26.96
N THR A 67 -2.67 8.65 26.01
CA THR A 67 -3.04 8.47 24.60
C THR A 67 -1.81 8.38 23.70
N VAL A 68 -1.67 7.25 23.01
CA VAL A 68 -0.65 7.02 21.98
C VAL A 68 -1.34 7.02 20.60
N LEU A 69 -0.90 7.90 19.70
CA LEU A 69 -1.30 7.86 18.29
C LEU A 69 -0.14 7.30 17.46
N THR A 70 -0.37 6.19 16.76
CA THR A 70 0.60 5.57 15.88
C THR A 70 0.19 5.76 14.43
N LYS A 71 0.99 6.52 13.67
CA LYS A 71 0.78 6.72 12.23
C LYS A 71 1.66 5.79 11.39
N GLY A 72 1.22 5.50 10.19
CA GLY A 72 2.02 4.78 9.20
C GLY A 72 1.23 4.54 7.91
N VAL A 73 1.92 4.40 6.78
CA VAL A 73 1.29 4.15 5.47
C VAL A 73 0.50 2.82 5.44
N ALA A 74 -0.39 2.57 4.47
CA ALA A 74 -1.08 1.29 4.42
C ALA A 74 -0.11 0.13 4.16
N GLY A 75 -0.51 -1.06 4.58
CA GLY A 75 0.33 -2.26 4.49
C GLY A 75 1.56 -2.27 5.40
N ILE A 76 1.92 -1.16 6.06
CA ILE A 76 3.17 -1.04 6.84
C ILE A 76 3.21 -1.92 8.08
N GLY A 77 2.07 -2.50 8.48
CA GLY A 77 1.98 -3.41 9.62
C GLY A 77 1.36 -2.83 10.89
N LYS A 78 0.59 -1.73 10.79
CA LYS A 78 -0.16 -1.15 11.93
C LYS A 78 -1.04 -2.19 12.64
N SER A 79 -2.00 -2.78 11.93
CA SER A 79 -2.90 -3.81 12.50
C SER A 79 -2.17 -5.07 12.94
N VAL A 80 -1.08 -5.45 12.25
CA VAL A 80 -0.25 -6.60 12.65
C VAL A 80 0.47 -6.32 13.98
N SER A 81 0.91 -5.08 14.21
CA SER A 81 1.52 -4.65 15.48
C SER A 81 0.51 -4.71 16.63
N VAL A 82 -0.73 -4.29 16.38
CA VAL A 82 -1.84 -4.42 17.34
C VAL A 82 -2.09 -5.89 17.66
N GLN A 83 -2.20 -6.75 16.64
CA GLN A 83 -2.40 -8.19 16.84
C GLN A 83 -1.26 -8.83 17.63
N LYS A 84 -0.01 -8.46 17.32
CA LYS A 84 1.17 -8.95 18.04
C LYS A 84 1.19 -8.50 19.50
N PHE A 85 0.89 -7.23 19.77
CA PHE A 85 0.80 -6.68 21.13
C PHE A 85 -0.26 -7.42 21.95
N VAL A 86 -1.46 -7.64 21.39
CA VAL A 86 -2.54 -8.39 22.04
C VAL A 86 -2.15 -9.85 22.27
N LEU A 87 -1.49 -10.49 21.30
CA LEU A 87 -1.03 -11.87 21.40
C LEU A 87 -0.01 -12.05 22.54
N ASP A 88 1.00 -11.19 22.61
CA ASP A 88 2.03 -11.27 23.65
C ASP A 88 1.47 -10.99 25.05
N TRP A 89 0.49 -10.08 25.16
CA TRP A 89 -0.26 -9.88 26.40
C TRP A 89 -1.08 -11.12 26.78
N ALA A 90 -1.82 -11.71 25.84
CA ALA A 90 -2.66 -12.88 26.08
C ALA A 90 -1.84 -14.14 26.44
N GLU A 91 -0.62 -14.27 25.91
CA GLU A 91 0.32 -15.34 26.24
C GLU A 91 1.10 -15.09 27.55
N GLY A 92 0.91 -13.94 28.22
CA GLY A 92 1.57 -13.62 29.48
C GLY A 92 3.01 -13.15 29.36
N LYS A 93 3.46 -12.77 28.15
CA LYS A 93 4.87 -12.43 27.86
C LYS A 93 5.22 -10.98 28.21
N GLU A 94 4.35 -10.05 27.85
CA GLU A 94 4.61 -8.60 27.94
C GLU A 94 3.36 -7.85 28.45
N ASN A 95 3.50 -6.60 28.92
CA ASN A 95 2.40 -5.69 29.31
C ASN A 95 1.40 -6.24 30.35
N GLN A 96 1.87 -7.08 31.28
CA GLN A 96 1.02 -7.73 32.30
C GLN A 96 0.52 -6.78 33.40
N ASP A 97 0.98 -5.54 33.41
CA ASP A 97 0.43 -4.47 34.25
C ASP A 97 -0.95 -4.00 33.76
N ILE A 98 -1.30 -4.26 32.49
CA ILE A 98 -2.61 -3.99 31.90
C ILE A 98 -3.54 -5.18 32.16
N ARG A 99 -4.67 -4.91 32.83
CA ARG A 99 -5.62 -5.96 33.23
C ARG A 99 -6.57 -6.37 32.11
N PHE A 100 -6.98 -5.43 31.29
CA PHE A 100 -7.92 -5.65 30.19
C PHE A 100 -7.47 -4.89 28.95
N ILE A 101 -7.48 -5.55 27.81
CA ILE A 101 -7.27 -4.95 26.50
C ILE A 101 -8.53 -5.13 25.65
N PHE A 102 -9.06 -4.03 25.12
CA PHE A 102 -10.22 -4.01 24.23
C PHE A 102 -9.80 -3.48 22.85
N PRO A 103 -9.45 -4.38 21.91
CA PRO A 103 -9.29 -3.99 20.51
C PRO A 103 -10.66 -3.70 19.89
N LEU A 104 -10.82 -2.48 19.38
CA LEU A 104 -12.03 -1.96 18.75
C LEU A 104 -11.69 -1.41 17.36
N PRO A 105 -11.82 -2.22 16.29
CA PRO A 105 -11.54 -1.78 14.93
C PRO A 105 -12.59 -0.75 14.46
N PHE A 106 -12.14 0.41 13.98
CA PHE A 106 -13.04 1.45 13.48
C PHE A 106 -13.92 0.98 12.32
N ARG A 107 -13.37 0.12 11.44
CA ARG A 107 -14.12 -0.51 10.35
C ARG A 107 -15.38 -1.22 10.82
N GLU A 108 -15.32 -1.98 11.92
CA GLU A 108 -16.45 -2.72 12.47
C GLU A 108 -17.44 -1.78 13.15
N MET A 109 -16.94 -0.75 13.84
CA MET A 109 -17.81 0.20 14.53
C MET A 109 -18.66 1.05 13.57
N ASN A 110 -18.21 1.29 12.32
CA ASN A 110 -19.02 1.97 11.31
C ASN A 110 -20.36 1.27 11.04
N LEU A 111 -20.47 -0.06 11.25
CA LEU A 111 -21.71 -0.82 11.09
C LEU A 111 -22.79 -0.40 12.11
N LYS A 112 -22.40 0.34 13.16
CA LYS A 112 -23.26 0.83 14.24
C LYS A 112 -23.43 2.34 14.25
N GLU A 113 -23.07 3.00 13.16
CA GLU A 113 -23.14 4.47 13.02
C GLU A 113 -24.53 5.05 13.39
N ILE A 114 -25.61 4.35 13.06
CA ILE A 114 -27.00 4.81 13.25
C ILE A 114 -27.52 4.54 14.67
N GLU A 115 -26.92 3.61 15.41
CA GLU A 115 -27.40 3.18 16.72
C GLU A 115 -26.91 4.10 17.85
N LYS A 116 -27.74 4.29 18.88
CA LYS A 116 -27.34 4.94 20.13
C LYS A 116 -26.94 3.86 21.14
N LEU A 117 -25.68 3.85 21.54
CA LEU A 117 -25.09 2.83 22.39
C LEU A 117 -24.42 3.48 23.60
N SER A 118 -24.38 2.82 24.75
CA SER A 118 -23.43 3.19 25.81
C SER A 118 -22.07 2.58 25.52
N LEU A 119 -21.01 3.03 26.21
CA LEU A 119 -19.67 2.44 26.06
C LEU A 119 -19.68 0.94 26.44
N MET A 120 -20.43 0.58 27.48
CA MET A 120 -20.55 -0.82 27.88
C MET A 120 -21.34 -1.65 26.88
N ASP A 121 -22.35 -1.07 26.22
CA ASP A 121 -23.08 -1.77 25.15
C ASP A 121 -22.18 -2.02 23.95
N LEU A 122 -21.37 -1.04 23.55
CA LEU A 122 -20.38 -1.18 22.49
C LEU A 122 -19.41 -2.32 22.83
N ILE A 123 -18.81 -2.28 24.02
CA ILE A 123 -17.85 -3.30 24.47
C ILE A 123 -18.50 -4.69 24.55
N THR A 124 -19.72 -4.80 25.11
CA THR A 124 -20.42 -6.08 25.25
C THR A 124 -20.82 -6.67 23.90
N GLN A 125 -20.97 -5.84 22.87
CA GLN A 125 -21.14 -6.35 21.51
C GLN A 125 -19.84 -7.00 21.01
N PHE A 126 -18.69 -6.34 21.16
CA PHE A 126 -17.40 -6.94 20.77
C PHE A 126 -16.96 -8.11 21.66
N PHE A 127 -17.42 -8.15 22.90
CA PHE A 127 -17.04 -9.14 23.91
C PHE A 127 -18.25 -9.52 24.78
N PRO A 128 -19.17 -10.39 24.28
CA PRO A 128 -20.38 -10.75 25.01
C PRO A 128 -20.13 -11.37 26.39
N GLU A 129 -18.98 -12.02 26.57
CA GLU A 129 -18.58 -12.72 27.79
C GLU A 129 -18.33 -11.79 28.98
N ILE A 130 -18.07 -10.51 28.73
CA ILE A 130 -17.77 -9.54 29.80
C ILE A 130 -18.98 -8.69 30.22
N LYS A 131 -20.19 -9.14 29.85
CA LYS A 131 -21.44 -8.49 30.26
C LYS A 131 -21.49 -8.37 31.80
N GLY A 132 -21.61 -7.13 32.29
CA GLY A 132 -21.63 -6.83 33.73
C GLY A 132 -20.27 -6.50 34.35
N LEU A 133 -19.20 -6.47 33.57
CA LEU A 133 -17.90 -5.96 34.00
C LEU A 133 -18.00 -4.47 34.36
N ASN A 134 -17.43 -4.08 35.51
CA ASN A 134 -17.38 -2.68 35.92
C ASN A 134 -15.96 -2.12 35.73
N LEU A 135 -15.79 -1.33 34.66
CA LEU A 135 -14.52 -0.68 34.28
C LEU A 135 -14.18 0.56 35.12
N THR A 136 -15.09 1.03 35.99
CA THR A 136 -14.87 2.25 36.82
C THR A 136 -14.16 1.96 38.15
N ARG A 137 -13.77 0.71 38.42
CA ARG A 137 -13.07 0.34 39.66
C ARG A 137 -11.69 0.98 39.70
N ARG A 138 -11.40 1.73 40.78
CA ARG A 138 -10.07 2.31 41.05
C ARG A 138 -9.04 1.17 41.12
N ASN A 139 -7.89 1.35 40.46
CA ASN A 139 -6.74 0.42 40.38
C ASN A 139 -6.80 -0.66 39.28
N GLN A 140 -7.51 -0.45 38.16
CA GLN A 140 -7.41 -1.33 37.00
C GLN A 140 -6.91 -0.54 35.79
N LYS A 141 -5.75 -0.91 35.25
CA LYS A 141 -5.28 -0.42 33.95
C LYS A 141 -6.07 -1.12 32.85
N VAL A 142 -6.78 -0.35 32.05
CA VAL A 142 -7.57 -0.80 30.91
C VAL A 142 -7.02 -0.10 29.68
N LEU A 143 -6.76 -0.86 28.62
CA LEU A 143 -6.30 -0.33 27.33
C LEU A 143 -7.40 -0.50 26.28
N PHE A 144 -7.78 0.60 25.64
CA PHE A 144 -8.58 0.59 24.42
C PHE A 144 -7.65 0.75 23.22
N ILE A 145 -7.68 -0.21 22.29
CA ILE A 145 -6.95 -0.10 21.03
C ILE A 145 -7.94 0.21 19.92
N LEU A 146 -7.91 1.44 19.42
CA LEU A 146 -8.75 1.93 18.33
C LEU A 146 -7.99 1.78 17.01
N ASP A 147 -8.16 0.65 16.33
CA ASP A 147 -7.41 0.31 15.12
C ASP A 147 -8.08 0.87 13.86
N GLY A 148 -7.33 1.62 13.04
CA GLY A 148 -7.74 2.09 11.72
C GLY A 148 -8.59 3.38 11.70
N LEU A 149 -8.16 4.46 12.36
CA LEU A 149 -8.91 5.74 12.38
C LEU A 149 -9.19 6.32 10.98
N ASP A 150 -8.32 6.06 10.01
CA ASP A 150 -8.54 6.43 8.60
C ASP A 150 -9.79 5.79 7.99
N GLU A 151 -10.22 4.65 8.53
CA GLU A 151 -11.38 3.89 8.11
C GLU A 151 -12.68 4.39 8.76
N PHE A 152 -12.59 5.30 9.73
CA PHE A 152 -13.76 5.79 10.46
C PHE A 152 -14.52 6.87 9.68
N ARG A 153 -15.82 6.63 9.46
CA ARG A 153 -16.68 7.47 8.61
C ARG A 153 -17.16 8.74 9.31
N LEU A 154 -17.33 8.68 10.63
CA LEU A 154 -17.81 9.81 11.41
C LEU A 154 -16.71 10.86 11.64
N PRO A 155 -17.07 12.15 11.75
CA PRO A 155 -16.12 13.26 11.77
C PRO A 155 -15.31 13.38 13.06
N LEU A 156 -15.70 12.73 14.16
CA LEU A 156 -15.16 12.91 15.52
C LEU A 156 -15.21 14.37 15.95
N ASN A 157 -16.41 14.90 16.22
CA ASN A 157 -16.58 16.31 16.58
C ASN A 157 -16.11 16.61 18.01
N PHE A 158 -14.80 16.80 18.19
CA PHE A 158 -14.21 17.10 19.51
C PHE A 158 -14.76 18.41 20.10
N GLU A 159 -15.05 19.44 19.31
CA GLU A 159 -15.49 20.74 19.84
C GLU A 159 -16.98 20.78 20.20
N GLY A 160 -17.83 20.23 19.34
CA GLY A 160 -19.29 20.33 19.46
C GLY A 160 -19.97 19.25 20.30
N ASN A 161 -19.28 18.16 20.62
CA ASN A 161 -19.89 17.05 21.36
C ASN A 161 -19.99 17.34 22.87
N GLU A 162 -21.18 17.10 23.42
CA GLU A 162 -21.48 17.24 24.86
C GLU A 162 -20.66 16.26 25.71
N THR A 163 -20.44 16.61 26.98
CA THR A 163 -19.81 15.71 27.96
C THR A 163 -20.78 14.59 28.31
N TRP A 164 -20.34 13.34 28.21
CA TRP A 164 -21.25 12.19 28.31
C TRP A 164 -20.90 11.22 29.44
N HIS A 165 -21.91 10.55 30.00
CA HIS A 165 -21.77 9.56 31.08
C HIS A 165 -21.62 8.12 30.55
N VAL A 166 -20.86 7.28 31.28
CA VAL A 166 -20.50 5.90 30.87
C VAL A 166 -21.72 5.01 30.57
N SER A 167 -22.80 5.19 31.31
CA SER A 167 -24.00 4.32 31.24
C SER A 167 -25.12 4.87 30.37
N SER A 168 -24.94 6.05 29.77
CA SER A 168 -25.97 6.70 28.96
C SER A 168 -25.74 6.37 27.47
N PRO A 169 -26.78 5.97 26.70
CA PRO A 169 -26.63 5.73 25.27
C PRO A 169 -26.41 7.03 24.48
N SER A 170 -25.42 7.05 23.59
CA SER A 170 -25.14 8.18 22.67
C SER A 170 -24.72 7.70 21.29
N SER A 171 -24.52 8.64 20.36
CA SER A 171 -23.89 8.33 19.08
C SER A 171 -22.44 7.89 19.32
N LEU A 172 -21.93 7.07 18.40
CA LEU A 172 -20.56 6.60 18.44
C LEU A 172 -19.53 7.76 18.42
N ASP A 173 -19.84 8.82 17.69
CA ASP A 173 -19.04 10.06 17.63
C ASP A 173 -18.83 10.68 19.02
N VAL A 174 -19.93 10.85 19.77
CA VAL A 174 -19.91 11.41 21.14
C VAL A 174 -19.19 10.48 22.10
N LEU A 175 -19.40 9.16 21.99
CA LEU A 175 -18.73 8.17 22.85
C LEU A 175 -17.20 8.21 22.68
N LEU A 176 -16.73 8.12 21.43
CA LEU A 176 -15.29 8.02 21.14
C LEU A 176 -14.57 9.34 21.42
N THR A 177 -15.16 10.48 21.07
CA THR A 177 -14.57 11.79 21.41
C THR A 177 -14.45 11.99 22.93
N ASN A 178 -15.45 11.58 23.72
CA ASN A 178 -15.38 11.65 25.18
C ASN A 178 -14.38 10.65 25.78
N LEU A 179 -14.24 9.45 25.20
CA LEU A 179 -13.23 8.46 25.58
C LEU A 179 -11.83 9.01 25.35
N ILE A 180 -11.55 9.49 24.14
CA ILE A 180 -10.24 10.05 23.74
C ILE A 180 -9.88 11.26 24.62
N LYS A 181 -10.83 12.19 24.83
CA LYS A 181 -10.64 13.34 25.74
C LYS A 181 -10.44 12.99 27.21
N GLY A 182 -10.74 11.76 27.62
CA GLY A 182 -10.65 11.34 29.03
C GLY A 182 -11.76 11.88 29.92
N LYS A 183 -12.83 12.40 29.32
CA LYS A 183 -14.08 12.67 30.02
C LYS A 183 -14.78 11.36 30.41
N LEU A 184 -14.62 10.35 29.56
CA LEU A 184 -15.11 9.00 29.75
C LEU A 184 -13.92 8.06 30.07
N LEU A 185 -13.97 7.39 31.23
CA LEU A 185 -12.87 6.56 31.76
C LEU A 185 -11.50 7.27 31.76
N PRO A 186 -11.29 8.27 32.64
CA PRO A 186 -10.06 9.07 32.67
C PRO A 186 -8.77 8.25 32.87
N SER A 187 -8.85 7.12 33.58
CA SER A 187 -7.70 6.24 33.86
C SER A 187 -7.43 5.19 32.79
N ALA A 188 -8.22 5.15 31.71
CA ALA A 188 -8.00 4.20 30.61
C ALA A 188 -6.91 4.70 29.67
N LEU A 189 -6.02 3.78 29.26
CA LEU A 189 -5.03 3.97 28.22
C LEU A 189 -5.69 3.84 26.85
N ILE A 190 -5.22 4.60 25.88
CA ILE A 190 -5.76 4.63 24.52
C ILE A 190 -4.61 4.51 23.53
N TRP A 191 -4.69 3.52 22.66
CA TRP A 191 -3.81 3.39 21.50
C TRP A 191 -4.63 3.54 20.23
N ILE A 192 -4.31 4.52 19.40
CA ILE A 192 -4.98 4.78 18.13
C ILE A 192 -3.99 4.49 17.00
N THR A 193 -4.39 3.72 15.99
CA THR A 193 -3.60 3.55 14.77
C THR A 193 -4.27 4.28 13.60
N THR A 194 -3.47 4.88 12.71
CA THR A 194 -4.01 5.64 11.58
C THR A 194 -3.04 5.79 10.42
N ARG A 195 -3.53 6.14 9.24
CA ARG A 195 -2.70 6.71 8.16
C ARG A 195 -2.37 8.18 8.45
N PRO A 196 -1.21 8.69 8.01
CA PRO A 196 -0.82 10.08 8.23
C PRO A 196 -1.89 11.11 7.82
N ALA A 197 -2.62 10.86 6.72
CA ALA A 197 -3.66 11.75 6.22
C ALA A 197 -4.87 11.91 7.15
N ALA A 198 -5.15 10.92 8.01
CA ALA A 198 -6.27 10.95 8.96
C ALA A 198 -5.84 11.29 10.40
N ALA A 199 -4.54 11.50 10.64
CA ALA A 199 -4.01 11.80 11.98
C ALA A 199 -4.59 13.11 12.55
N SER A 200 -4.87 14.11 11.69
CA SER A 200 -5.47 15.39 12.10
C SER A 200 -6.91 15.29 12.59
N LYS A 201 -7.60 14.15 12.37
CA LYS A 201 -8.92 13.94 12.99
C LYS A 201 -8.84 13.98 14.52
N ILE A 202 -7.67 13.69 15.11
CA ILE A 202 -7.44 13.77 16.55
C ILE A 202 -6.69 15.07 16.86
N PRO A 203 -7.23 15.95 17.74
CA PRO A 203 -6.52 17.14 18.19
C PRO A 203 -5.20 16.81 18.90
N ALA A 204 -4.16 17.61 18.67
CA ALA A 204 -2.84 17.44 19.29
C ALA A 204 -2.92 17.41 20.83
N ASP A 205 -3.78 18.25 21.42
CA ASP A 205 -4.01 18.32 22.87
C ASP A 205 -4.55 17.00 23.49
N CYS A 206 -5.07 16.10 22.67
CA CYS A 206 -5.57 14.78 23.09
C CYS A 206 -4.52 13.66 22.98
N ILE A 207 -3.32 13.96 22.46
CA ILE A 207 -2.26 13.00 22.17
C ILE A 207 -1.08 13.26 23.12
N ASP A 208 -0.70 12.27 23.93
CA ASP A 208 0.47 12.39 24.81
C ASP A 208 1.75 11.90 24.12
N ARG A 209 1.62 10.93 23.21
CA ARG A 209 2.74 10.40 22.42
C ARG A 209 2.32 10.11 20.99
N LEU A 210 3.09 10.65 20.04
CA LEU A 210 2.98 10.34 18.62
C LEU A 210 4.10 9.38 18.23
N THR A 211 3.76 8.26 17.60
CA THR A 211 4.73 7.30 17.05
C THR A 211 4.47 7.08 15.57
N GLU A 212 5.50 6.69 14.82
CA GLU A 212 5.42 6.37 13.41
C GLU A 212 6.02 5.00 13.14
N ILE A 213 5.26 4.13 12.47
CA ILE A 213 5.78 2.87 11.94
C ILE A 213 6.40 3.18 10.59
N ARG A 214 7.73 3.07 10.51
CA ARG A 214 8.48 3.33 9.28
C ARG A 214 8.41 2.15 8.32
N GLY A 215 8.43 0.91 8.80
CA GLY A 215 8.42 -0.30 7.95
C GLY A 215 9.68 -1.12 8.14
N PHE A 216 10.11 -1.83 7.09
CA PHE A 216 11.35 -2.61 7.10
C PHE A 216 12.53 -1.79 6.62
N ASN A 217 13.57 -1.71 7.46
CA ASN A 217 14.91 -1.33 7.01
C ASN A 217 15.54 -2.44 6.15
N ASP A 218 16.71 -2.18 5.56
CA ASP A 218 17.32 -3.12 4.62
C ASP A 218 17.67 -4.48 5.25
N THR A 219 18.04 -4.50 6.53
CA THR A 219 18.29 -5.76 7.25
C THR A 219 17.01 -6.56 7.52
N GLN A 220 15.92 -5.88 7.89
CA GLN A 220 14.62 -6.48 8.15
C GLN A 220 13.98 -7.01 6.86
N LYS A 221 14.19 -6.36 5.71
CA LYS A 221 13.77 -6.89 4.40
C LYS A 221 14.37 -8.28 4.17
N GLU A 222 15.68 -8.42 4.36
CA GLU A 222 16.36 -9.72 4.18
C GLU A 222 15.91 -10.77 5.20
N GLU A 223 15.76 -10.36 6.47
CA GLU A 223 15.28 -11.22 7.54
C GLU A 223 13.90 -11.78 7.22
N TYR A 224 12.98 -10.93 6.74
CA TYR A 224 11.65 -11.34 6.34
C TYR A 224 11.70 -12.43 5.25
N PHE A 225 12.49 -12.22 4.18
CA PHE A 225 12.59 -13.22 3.11
C PHE A 225 13.17 -14.54 3.62
N LYS A 226 14.20 -14.51 4.49
CA LYS A 226 14.81 -15.71 5.08
C LYS A 226 13.88 -16.46 6.03
N LYS A 227 13.11 -15.74 6.85
CA LYS A 227 12.09 -16.34 7.75
C LYS A 227 10.93 -16.95 6.96
N ARG A 228 10.49 -16.27 5.91
CA ARG A 228 9.34 -16.68 5.09
C ARG A 228 9.66 -17.88 4.20
N LEU A 229 10.87 -17.91 3.64
CA LEU A 229 11.36 -18.91 2.71
C LEU A 229 12.36 -19.79 3.46
N MET A 230 11.88 -20.90 4.03
CA MET A 230 12.68 -21.83 4.84
C MET A 230 13.96 -22.33 4.13
N ASP A 231 14.01 -22.28 2.79
CA ASP A 231 15.19 -22.55 1.97
C ASP A 231 16.05 -21.28 1.78
N GLU A 232 17.20 -21.25 2.44
CA GLU A 232 18.15 -20.14 2.37
C GLU A 232 18.65 -19.84 0.94
N ASN A 233 18.82 -20.86 0.09
CA ASN A 233 19.29 -20.64 -1.28
C ASN A 233 18.23 -19.95 -2.12
N LEU A 234 16.97 -20.34 -1.93
CA LEU A 234 15.84 -19.69 -2.59
C LEU A 234 15.66 -18.26 -2.08
N ALA A 235 15.75 -18.06 -0.76
CA ALA A 235 15.69 -16.74 -0.13
C ALA A 235 16.77 -15.79 -0.70
N ASN A 236 18.02 -16.25 -0.77
CA ASN A 236 19.13 -15.44 -1.28
C ASN A 236 18.96 -15.09 -2.77
N LYS A 237 18.43 -16.00 -3.60
CA LYS A 237 18.10 -15.71 -5.01
C LYS A 237 17.02 -14.64 -5.14
N ILE A 238 15.97 -14.73 -4.32
CA ILE A 238 14.87 -13.75 -4.32
C ILE A 238 15.37 -12.39 -3.85
N ILE A 239 16.13 -12.34 -2.75
CA ILE A 239 16.74 -11.10 -2.25
C ILE A 239 17.61 -10.46 -3.34
N HIS A 240 18.46 -11.25 -4.00
CA HIS A 240 19.31 -10.75 -5.08
C HIS A 240 18.48 -10.15 -6.23
N HIS A 241 17.43 -10.85 -6.67
CA HIS A 241 16.56 -10.37 -7.74
C HIS A 241 15.82 -9.08 -7.36
N VAL A 242 15.28 -9.00 -6.14
CA VAL A 242 14.61 -7.79 -5.65
C VAL A 242 15.58 -6.62 -5.59
N LYS A 243 16.82 -6.82 -5.11
CA LYS A 243 17.86 -5.78 -5.09
C LYS A 243 18.26 -5.29 -6.49
N GLN A 244 18.25 -6.17 -7.50
CA GLN A 244 18.54 -5.76 -8.89
C GLN A 244 17.51 -4.76 -9.46
N SER A 245 16.28 -4.74 -8.92
CA SER A 245 15.25 -3.76 -9.29
C SER A 245 15.04 -2.76 -8.17
N LYS A 246 15.63 -1.57 -8.32
CA LYS A 246 15.52 -0.48 -7.34
C LYS A 246 14.07 -0.16 -6.96
N SER A 247 13.17 -0.12 -7.95
CA SER A 247 11.73 0.11 -7.71
C SER A 247 11.13 -0.96 -6.78
N LEU A 248 11.38 -2.24 -7.06
CA LEU A 248 10.88 -3.34 -6.22
C LEU A 248 11.51 -3.33 -4.82
N PHE A 249 12.81 -3.02 -4.72
CA PHE A 249 13.52 -2.96 -3.44
C PHE A 249 13.05 -1.80 -2.53
N ILE A 250 12.81 -0.62 -3.10
CA ILE A 250 12.24 0.53 -2.36
C ILE A 250 10.84 0.16 -1.85
N MET A 251 10.01 -0.45 -2.70
CA MET A 251 8.66 -0.86 -2.33
C MET A 251 8.65 -1.90 -1.21
N CYS A 252 9.64 -2.81 -1.16
CA CYS A 252 9.79 -3.79 -0.08
C CYS A 252 10.01 -3.17 1.31
N HIS A 253 10.16 -1.85 1.43
CA HIS A 253 10.03 -1.16 2.71
C HIS A 253 8.68 -1.42 3.39
N ILE A 254 7.59 -1.58 2.61
CA ILE A 254 6.32 -2.08 3.16
C ILE A 254 6.33 -3.61 3.19
N PRO A 255 6.04 -4.25 4.34
CA PRO A 255 5.95 -5.70 4.46
C PRO A 255 5.03 -6.39 3.44
N VAL A 256 3.91 -5.77 3.07
CA VAL A 256 3.00 -6.34 2.07
C VAL A 256 3.67 -6.54 0.70
N PHE A 257 4.58 -5.64 0.31
CA PHE A 257 5.32 -5.77 -0.95
C PHE A 257 6.40 -6.85 -0.85
N CYS A 258 7.03 -7.04 0.32
CA CYS A 258 7.89 -8.20 0.56
C CYS A 258 7.12 -9.50 0.39
N TRP A 259 5.91 -9.58 0.95
CA TRP A 259 5.05 -10.75 0.85
C TRP A 259 4.62 -11.05 -0.59
N ILE A 260 4.19 -10.04 -1.36
CA ILE A 260 3.84 -10.19 -2.79
C ILE A 260 5.06 -10.67 -3.58
N SER A 261 6.22 -10.03 -3.38
CA SER A 261 7.46 -10.37 -4.10
C SER A 261 7.91 -11.78 -3.80
N ALA A 262 7.89 -12.19 -2.52
CA ALA A 262 8.22 -13.55 -2.12
C ALA A 262 7.30 -14.58 -2.79
N THR A 263 5.98 -14.34 -2.74
CA THR A 263 4.97 -15.24 -3.29
C THR A 263 5.15 -15.43 -4.80
N VAL A 264 5.32 -14.34 -5.55
CA VAL A 264 5.47 -14.38 -7.02
C VAL A 264 6.78 -15.03 -7.43
N LEU A 265 7.90 -14.57 -6.85
CA LEU A 265 9.22 -15.05 -7.25
C LEU A 265 9.47 -16.49 -6.82
N GLN A 266 8.94 -16.91 -5.66
CA GLN A 266 8.95 -18.31 -5.24
C GLN A 266 8.28 -19.20 -6.29
N ASN A 267 7.05 -18.86 -6.68
CA ASN A 267 6.31 -19.66 -7.66
C ASN A 267 7.05 -19.76 -9.00
N ILE A 268 7.56 -18.63 -9.51
CA ILE A 268 8.29 -18.60 -10.79
C ILE A 268 9.56 -19.46 -10.72
N LEU A 269 10.30 -19.42 -9.60
CA LEU A 269 11.53 -20.20 -9.44
C LEU A 269 11.24 -21.69 -9.28
N GLU A 270 10.21 -22.06 -8.53
CA GLU A 270 9.77 -23.45 -8.36
C GLU A 270 9.27 -24.04 -9.69
N GLU A 271 8.51 -23.29 -10.48
CA GLU A 271 8.10 -23.70 -11.84
C GLU A 271 9.31 -23.95 -12.74
N LYS A 272 10.33 -23.07 -12.72
CA LYS A 272 11.57 -23.26 -13.49
C LYS A 272 12.30 -24.54 -13.08
N ILE A 273 12.47 -24.76 -11.78
CA ILE A 273 13.12 -25.97 -11.26
C ILE A 273 12.36 -27.23 -11.70
N ASN A 274 11.04 -27.23 -11.59
CA ASN A 274 10.20 -28.37 -11.97
C ASN A 274 10.27 -28.66 -13.48
N ASN A 275 10.36 -27.62 -14.31
CA ASN A 275 10.52 -27.77 -15.76
C ASN A 275 11.91 -28.28 -16.14
N ASP A 276 12.97 -27.81 -15.47
CA ASP A 276 14.34 -28.30 -15.70
C ASP A 276 14.51 -29.78 -15.33
N VAL A 277 13.77 -30.27 -14.32
CA VAL A 277 13.73 -31.69 -13.94
C VAL A 277 12.97 -32.53 -14.99
N LYS A 278 11.84 -32.04 -15.51
CA LYS A 278 11.08 -32.73 -16.57
C LYS A 278 11.83 -32.77 -17.90
N ASN A 279 12.57 -31.73 -18.24
CA ASN A 279 13.35 -31.63 -19.47
C ASN A 279 14.58 -32.57 -19.50
N LYS A 280 14.94 -33.21 -18.36
CA LYS A 280 15.94 -34.29 -18.32
C LYS A 280 15.35 -35.69 -18.53
N ALA A 281 14.02 -35.83 -18.56
CA ALA A 281 13.34 -37.11 -18.69
C ALA A 281 12.84 -37.39 -20.13
N ASP A 282 12.48 -36.37 -20.91
CA ASP A 282 11.93 -36.54 -22.26
C ASP A 282 12.62 -35.62 -23.30
N ASP A 283 13.35 -36.22 -24.24
CA ASP A 283 14.07 -35.50 -25.32
C ASP A 283 13.13 -35.02 -26.46
N ALA A 284 11.82 -35.28 -26.35
CA ALA A 284 10.81 -35.07 -27.40
C ALA A 284 9.88 -33.86 -27.20
N SER A 285 9.96 -33.13 -26.07
CA SER A 285 9.08 -31.99 -25.76
C SER A 285 9.71 -30.61 -26.06
N LYS A 286 10.68 -30.55 -26.98
CA LYS A 286 11.42 -29.33 -27.35
C LYS A 286 10.63 -28.28 -28.15
N THR A 287 9.38 -28.56 -28.58
CA THR A 287 8.72 -27.73 -29.60
C THR A 287 7.70 -26.69 -29.08
N LEU A 288 7.53 -26.50 -27.77
CA LEU A 288 6.57 -25.51 -27.22
C LEU A 288 7.05 -24.78 -25.94
N GLN A 289 8.36 -24.64 -25.72
CA GLN A 289 8.90 -23.93 -24.54
C GLN A 289 9.81 -22.76 -24.94
N GLU A 290 9.23 -21.67 -25.43
CA GLU A 290 9.88 -20.36 -25.52
C GLU A 290 9.37 -19.47 -24.37
N SER A 291 10.14 -19.29 -23.28
CA SER A 291 10.12 -18.08 -22.38
C SER A 291 10.68 -18.22 -20.95
N ASN A 292 11.48 -19.23 -20.58
CA ASN A 292 11.75 -19.42 -19.13
C ASN A 292 12.75 -18.43 -18.46
N THR A 293 13.39 -17.51 -19.19
CA THR A 293 14.26 -16.45 -18.61
C THR A 293 13.69 -15.04 -18.68
N GLU A 294 12.75 -14.76 -19.59
CA GLU A 294 12.11 -13.43 -19.74
C GLU A 294 10.95 -13.18 -18.76
N ASP A 295 10.45 -14.23 -18.09
CA ASP A 295 9.26 -14.18 -17.22
C ASP A 295 9.51 -13.72 -15.77
N THR A 296 10.73 -13.28 -15.42
CA THR A 296 10.99 -12.81 -14.03
C THR A 296 10.66 -11.32 -13.93
N PRO A 297 9.70 -10.89 -13.09
CA PRO A 297 9.21 -9.51 -13.06
C PRO A 297 10.31 -8.53 -12.64
N LYS A 298 10.50 -7.47 -13.43
CA LYS A 298 11.45 -6.37 -13.18
C LYS A 298 10.73 -5.09 -12.78
N THR A 299 9.51 -4.90 -13.28
CA THR A 299 8.66 -3.74 -12.96
C THR A 299 7.57 -4.12 -11.96
N LEU A 300 6.96 -3.13 -11.34
CA LEU A 300 5.88 -3.37 -10.39
C LEU A 300 4.64 -3.93 -11.10
N THR A 301 4.33 -3.42 -12.29
CA THR A 301 3.20 -3.94 -13.08
C THR A 301 3.39 -5.41 -13.40
N GLN A 302 4.59 -5.82 -13.82
CA GLN A 302 4.89 -7.24 -14.05
C GLN A 302 4.67 -8.06 -12.78
N MET A 303 5.18 -7.59 -11.63
CA MET A 303 4.99 -8.26 -10.35
C MET A 303 3.50 -8.49 -10.03
N TYR A 304 2.68 -7.45 -10.21
CA TYR A 304 1.24 -7.52 -9.95
C TYR A 304 0.48 -8.37 -10.99
N THR A 305 0.89 -8.34 -12.25
CA THR A 305 0.35 -9.21 -13.30
C THR A 305 0.61 -10.69 -12.99
N HIS A 306 1.83 -11.03 -12.58
CA HIS A 306 2.16 -12.39 -12.14
C HIS A 306 1.43 -12.76 -10.85
N PHE A 307 1.31 -11.83 -9.89
CA PHE A 307 0.56 -12.05 -8.67
C PHE A 307 -0.91 -12.38 -8.95
N LEU A 308 -1.60 -11.57 -9.77
CA LEU A 308 -2.99 -11.85 -10.17
C LEU A 308 -3.12 -13.22 -10.84
N ARG A 309 -2.22 -13.52 -11.79
CA ARG A 309 -2.22 -14.80 -12.51
C ARG A 309 -2.08 -15.98 -11.54
N PHE A 310 -1.15 -15.88 -10.60
CA PHE A 310 -0.91 -16.89 -9.57
C PHE A 310 -2.13 -17.10 -8.67
N GLN A 311 -2.75 -16.02 -8.19
CA GLN A 311 -3.95 -16.10 -7.34
C GLN A 311 -5.11 -16.78 -8.06
N ILE A 312 -5.34 -16.46 -9.35
CA ILE A 312 -6.37 -17.13 -10.14
C ILE A 312 -6.05 -18.62 -10.32
N LEU A 313 -4.81 -18.98 -10.61
CA LEU A 313 -4.40 -20.39 -10.78
C LEU A 313 -4.59 -21.19 -9.48
N GLN A 314 -4.14 -20.65 -8.35
CA GLN A 314 -4.33 -21.29 -7.04
C GLN A 314 -5.81 -21.45 -6.69
N SER A 315 -6.62 -20.43 -6.95
CA SER A 315 -8.05 -20.49 -6.69
C SER A 315 -8.71 -21.66 -7.44
N ARG A 316 -8.38 -21.83 -8.72
CA ARG A 316 -8.94 -22.90 -9.56
C ARG A 316 -8.50 -24.28 -9.07
N GLN A 317 -7.24 -24.44 -8.70
CA GLN A 317 -6.76 -25.71 -8.14
C GLN A 317 -7.52 -26.08 -6.85
N LYS A 318 -7.80 -25.09 -5.99
CA LYS A 318 -8.48 -25.31 -4.71
C LYS A 318 -9.98 -25.61 -4.85
N TYR A 319 -10.65 -25.01 -5.84
CA TYR A 319 -12.11 -25.08 -5.99
C TYR A 319 -12.59 -26.06 -7.06
N ASP A 320 -11.90 -26.15 -8.20
CA ASP A 320 -12.32 -26.97 -9.34
C ASP A 320 -11.64 -28.37 -9.33
N GLY A 321 -10.63 -28.58 -8.47
CA GLY A 321 -9.92 -29.86 -8.32
C GLY A 321 -9.05 -30.27 -9.52
N GLU A 322 -9.07 -29.50 -10.61
CA GLU A 322 -8.28 -29.71 -11.81
C GLU A 322 -7.11 -28.71 -11.89
N TYR A 323 -5.88 -29.21 -11.99
CA TYR A 323 -4.74 -28.37 -12.36
C TYR A 323 -4.73 -28.18 -13.89
N ARG A 324 -5.05 -26.97 -14.36
CA ARG A 324 -4.89 -26.59 -15.77
C ARG A 324 -3.66 -25.70 -15.93
N PRO A 325 -2.76 -25.99 -16.90
CA PRO A 325 -1.54 -25.20 -17.11
C PRO A 325 -1.81 -23.81 -17.70
N TYR A 326 -3.07 -23.49 -18.03
CA TYR A 326 -3.49 -22.20 -18.57
C TYR A 326 -4.52 -21.52 -17.65
N VAL A 327 -4.47 -20.20 -17.60
CA VAL A 327 -5.38 -19.40 -16.78
C VAL A 327 -6.72 -19.26 -17.52
N SER A 328 -7.80 -19.70 -16.89
CA SER A 328 -9.16 -19.42 -17.36
C SER A 328 -9.72 -18.22 -16.59
N TRP A 329 -9.88 -17.10 -17.30
CA TRP A 329 -10.38 -15.85 -16.72
C TRP A 329 -11.90 -15.85 -16.64
N ASP A 330 -12.44 -15.50 -15.48
CA ASP A 330 -13.82 -15.06 -15.37
C ASP A 330 -13.87 -13.55 -15.67
N LYS A 331 -14.13 -13.22 -16.94
CA LYS A 331 -14.10 -11.82 -17.41
C LYS A 331 -15.13 -10.97 -16.70
N ASP A 332 -16.33 -11.49 -16.47
CA ASP A 332 -17.42 -10.76 -15.83
C ASP A 332 -17.07 -10.49 -14.37
N ALA A 333 -16.50 -11.46 -13.67
CA ALA A 333 -15.98 -11.28 -12.31
C ALA A 333 -14.94 -10.18 -12.23
N ILE A 334 -13.91 -10.24 -13.09
CA ILE A 334 -12.81 -9.28 -13.09
C ILE A 334 -13.30 -7.89 -13.49
N LEU A 335 -14.24 -7.80 -14.42
CA LEU A 335 -14.84 -6.53 -14.84
C LEU A 335 -15.64 -5.89 -13.70
N SER A 336 -16.48 -6.67 -13.00
CA SER A 336 -17.26 -6.17 -11.87
C SER A 336 -16.37 -5.75 -10.69
N LEU A 337 -15.40 -6.59 -10.31
CA LEU A 337 -14.44 -6.27 -9.24
C LEU A 337 -13.56 -5.07 -9.62
N GLY A 338 -13.18 -4.99 -10.89
CA GLY A 338 -12.48 -3.87 -11.49
C GLY A 338 -13.24 -2.54 -11.41
N LYS A 339 -14.54 -2.59 -11.72
CA LYS A 339 -15.44 -1.43 -11.60
C LYS A 339 -15.54 -0.95 -10.15
N LEU A 340 -15.72 -1.87 -9.20
CA LEU A 340 -15.71 -1.55 -7.76
C LEU A 340 -14.39 -0.88 -7.36
N ALA A 341 -13.26 -1.47 -7.75
CA ALA A 341 -11.93 -0.95 -7.43
C ALA A 341 -11.76 0.50 -7.92
N PHE A 342 -12.12 0.77 -9.17
CA PHE A 342 -11.99 2.10 -9.78
C PHE A 342 -12.93 3.12 -9.13
N GLN A 343 -14.23 2.81 -9.00
CA GLN A 343 -15.20 3.76 -8.42
C GLN A 343 -14.88 4.10 -6.96
N GLN A 344 -14.39 3.13 -6.20
CA GLN A 344 -14.03 3.35 -4.80
C GLN A 344 -12.66 4.05 -4.67
N LEU A 345 -11.74 3.84 -5.63
CA LEU A 345 -10.50 4.61 -5.71
C LEU A 345 -10.79 6.09 -5.95
N GLU A 346 -11.71 6.44 -6.85
CA GLU A 346 -12.14 7.82 -7.09
C GLU A 346 -12.77 8.47 -5.84
N ARG A 347 -13.42 7.67 -4.99
CA ARG A 347 -14.01 8.11 -3.72
C ARG A 347 -13.03 8.10 -2.55
N ASN A 348 -11.78 7.67 -2.75
CA ASN A 348 -10.79 7.41 -1.69
C ASN A 348 -11.28 6.46 -0.60
N ASN A 349 -12.10 5.46 -0.98
CA ASN A 349 -12.60 4.44 -0.08
C ASN A 349 -11.77 3.15 -0.21
N VAL A 350 -11.42 2.59 0.94
CA VAL A 350 -10.62 1.35 1.08
C VAL A 350 -11.43 0.18 1.64
N ILE A 351 -12.58 0.48 2.25
CA ILE A 351 -13.52 -0.49 2.80
C ILE A 351 -14.87 -0.29 2.14
N PHE A 352 -15.47 -1.41 1.78
CA PHE A 352 -16.74 -1.52 1.08
C PHE A 352 -17.71 -2.34 1.92
N TYR A 353 -18.98 -2.00 1.81
CA TYR A 353 -20.07 -2.69 2.47
C TYR A 353 -20.97 -3.33 1.42
N GLU A 354 -21.95 -4.12 1.83
CA GLU A 354 -22.87 -4.79 0.90
C GLU A 354 -23.52 -3.79 -0.08
N SER A 355 -23.92 -2.61 0.39
CA SER A 355 -24.47 -1.54 -0.44
C SER A 355 -23.51 -1.05 -1.54
N ASP A 356 -22.21 -1.04 -1.27
CA ASP A 356 -21.19 -0.64 -2.25
C ASP A 356 -21.01 -1.70 -3.35
N LEU A 357 -21.12 -2.98 -2.97
CA LEU A 357 -21.06 -4.10 -3.91
C LEU A 357 -22.29 -4.12 -4.82
N GLU A 358 -23.48 -3.95 -4.25
CA GLU A 358 -24.75 -3.90 -4.98
C GLU A 358 -24.75 -2.76 -6.01
N ALA A 359 -24.26 -1.57 -5.63
CA ALA A 359 -24.12 -0.43 -6.54
C ALA A 359 -23.19 -0.73 -7.74
N CYS A 360 -22.24 -1.65 -7.57
CA CYS A 360 -21.34 -2.11 -8.63
C CYS A 360 -21.87 -3.32 -9.42
N GLY A 361 -23.05 -3.84 -9.07
CA GLY A 361 -23.65 -5.03 -9.68
C GLY A 361 -22.98 -6.34 -9.23
N ILE A 362 -22.30 -6.33 -8.08
CA ILE A 362 -21.70 -7.52 -7.47
C ILE A 362 -22.70 -8.08 -6.46
N ASP A 363 -23.22 -9.26 -6.75
CA ASP A 363 -24.00 -10.04 -5.78
C ASP A 363 -23.12 -10.44 -4.58
N VAL A 364 -23.64 -10.30 -3.36
CA VAL A 364 -22.93 -10.60 -2.10
C VAL A 364 -22.39 -12.03 -2.11
N TYR A 365 -23.17 -12.99 -2.64
CA TYR A 365 -22.70 -14.38 -2.77
C TYR A 365 -21.49 -14.49 -3.71
N LYS A 366 -21.48 -13.74 -4.83
CA LYS A 366 -20.32 -13.70 -5.75
C LYS A 366 -19.13 -13.02 -5.10
N ALA A 367 -19.32 -11.97 -4.31
CA ALA A 367 -18.25 -11.32 -3.55
C ALA A 367 -17.59 -12.29 -2.56
N SER A 368 -18.38 -13.09 -1.85
CA SER A 368 -17.88 -14.16 -0.97
C SER A 368 -17.15 -15.26 -1.75
N VAL A 369 -17.62 -15.61 -2.94
CA VAL A 369 -16.90 -16.53 -3.84
C VAL A 369 -15.57 -15.94 -4.28
N TYR A 370 -15.51 -14.68 -4.71
CA TYR A 370 -14.27 -14.02 -5.12
C TYR A 370 -13.29 -13.87 -3.96
N SER A 371 -13.78 -13.53 -2.77
CA SER A 371 -12.99 -13.51 -1.55
C SER A 371 -12.43 -14.90 -1.21
N GLY A 372 -13.26 -15.94 -1.26
CA GLY A 372 -12.82 -17.31 -1.02
C GLY A 372 -11.81 -17.82 -2.06
N MET A 373 -12.02 -17.47 -3.33
CA MET A 373 -11.15 -17.83 -4.44
C MET A 373 -9.82 -17.09 -4.38
N CYS A 374 -9.85 -15.77 -4.18
CA CYS A 374 -8.70 -14.88 -4.22
C CYS A 374 -8.54 -14.11 -2.90
N THR A 375 -8.43 -14.84 -1.78
CA THR A 375 -8.29 -14.29 -0.40
C THR A 375 -7.17 -13.26 -0.25
N GLN A 376 -6.19 -13.33 -1.14
CA GLN A 376 -5.00 -12.51 -1.21
C GLN A 376 -5.16 -11.25 -2.08
N ILE A 377 -6.32 -11.10 -2.74
CA ILE A 377 -6.69 -9.94 -3.58
C ILE A 377 -7.84 -9.20 -2.92
N PHE A 378 -8.93 -9.92 -2.65
CA PHE A 378 -10.17 -9.39 -2.11
C PHE A 378 -10.52 -10.18 -0.85
N LYS A 379 -10.81 -9.47 0.23
CA LYS A 379 -11.04 -10.07 1.53
C LYS A 379 -12.43 -9.72 2.02
N GLU A 380 -13.21 -10.77 2.27
CA GLU A 380 -14.39 -10.73 3.12
C GLU A 380 -13.90 -10.84 4.56
N GLU A 381 -14.03 -9.74 5.30
CA GLU A 381 -13.86 -9.74 6.74
C GLU A 381 -15.25 -9.81 7.35
N THR A 382 -15.62 -10.99 7.82
CA THR A 382 -16.70 -11.10 8.80
C THR A 382 -16.16 -10.47 10.07
N GLY A 383 -16.67 -9.28 10.41
CA GLY A 383 -16.41 -8.67 11.71
C GLY A 383 -16.73 -9.69 12.78
N ILE A 384 -15.92 -9.71 13.84
CA ILE A 384 -16.00 -10.76 14.86
C ILE A 384 -17.43 -10.83 15.43
N ILE A 385 -18.16 -9.69 15.42
CA ILE A 385 -19.59 -9.63 15.81
C ILE A 385 -20.52 -8.82 14.88
N LEU A 386 -20.08 -7.74 14.19
CA LEU A 386 -21.03 -6.69 13.75
C LEU A 386 -21.51 -6.72 12.28
N GLY A 387 -20.96 -7.59 11.44
CA GLY A 387 -21.38 -7.73 10.03
C GLY A 387 -20.22 -7.97 9.06
N THR A 388 -20.53 -8.09 7.78
CA THR A 388 -19.55 -8.40 6.74
C THR A 388 -19.04 -7.13 6.07
N MET A 389 -17.72 -7.00 5.97
CA MET A 389 -17.06 -5.91 5.26
C MET A 389 -16.15 -6.50 4.19
N TYR A 390 -15.90 -5.69 3.16
CA TYR A 390 -15.08 -6.08 2.04
C TYR A 390 -13.96 -5.08 1.84
N CYS A 391 -12.75 -5.55 1.56
CA CYS A 391 -11.63 -4.69 1.21
C CYS A 391 -10.69 -5.42 0.25
N PHE A 392 -9.86 -4.65 -0.45
CA PHE A 392 -8.66 -5.23 -1.06
C PHE A 392 -7.61 -5.43 0.03
N VAL A 393 -6.80 -6.48 -0.07
CA VAL A 393 -5.73 -6.77 0.91
C VAL A 393 -4.77 -5.58 1.08
N HIS A 394 -4.58 -4.80 0.02
CA HIS A 394 -3.84 -3.55 0.05
C HIS A 394 -4.35 -2.57 -1.02
N LEU A 395 -4.20 -1.26 -0.78
CA LEU A 395 -4.62 -0.20 -1.72
C LEU A 395 -3.95 -0.37 -3.09
N SER A 396 -2.68 -0.77 -3.14
CA SER A 396 -1.99 -1.02 -4.41
C SER A 396 -2.61 -2.14 -5.26
N ILE A 397 -3.25 -3.13 -4.63
CA ILE A 397 -4.00 -4.18 -5.34
C ILE A 397 -5.27 -3.59 -5.93
N GLN A 398 -5.99 -2.75 -5.18
CA GLN A 398 -7.14 -2.00 -5.68
C GLN A 398 -6.75 -1.13 -6.88
N GLU A 399 -5.66 -0.37 -6.80
CA GLU A 399 -5.17 0.47 -7.90
C GLU A 399 -4.78 -0.34 -9.14
N PHE A 400 -4.13 -1.49 -8.96
CA PHE A 400 -3.81 -2.40 -10.06
C PHE A 400 -5.06 -2.96 -10.73
N VAL A 401 -6.04 -3.43 -9.95
CA VAL A 401 -7.30 -3.98 -10.45
C VAL A 401 -8.13 -2.89 -11.14
N ALA A 402 -8.09 -1.66 -10.62
CA ALA A 402 -8.68 -0.49 -11.27
C ALA A 402 -8.00 -0.16 -12.61
N ALA A 403 -6.67 -0.22 -12.69
CA ALA A 403 -5.94 -0.01 -13.95
C ALA A 403 -6.23 -1.10 -14.98
N LEU A 404 -6.41 -2.33 -14.53
CA LEU A 404 -6.84 -3.44 -15.38
C LEU A 404 -8.27 -3.24 -15.91
N TYR A 405 -9.18 -2.79 -15.04
CA TYR A 405 -10.54 -2.39 -15.44
C TYR A 405 -10.53 -1.31 -16.51
N ALA A 406 -9.67 -0.30 -16.37
CA ALA A 406 -9.53 0.78 -17.32
C ALA A 406 -9.19 0.30 -18.73
N HIS A 407 -8.25 -0.66 -18.85
CA HIS A 407 -7.93 -1.31 -20.12
C HIS A 407 -9.08 -2.16 -20.64
N LEU A 408 -9.74 -2.95 -19.79
CA LEU A 408 -10.89 -3.77 -20.18
C LEU A 408 -12.05 -2.90 -20.69
N PHE A 409 -12.35 -1.81 -20.00
CA PHE A 409 -13.40 -0.87 -20.36
C PHE A 409 -13.11 -0.22 -21.71
N LEU A 410 -11.86 0.18 -21.96
CA LEU A 410 -11.44 0.70 -23.27
C LEU A 410 -11.54 -0.36 -24.36
N ASP A 411 -11.07 -1.59 -24.11
CA ASP A 411 -11.10 -2.68 -25.08
C ASP A 411 -12.54 -3.02 -25.50
N ILE A 412 -13.48 -3.06 -24.53
CA ILE A 412 -14.90 -3.42 -24.72
C ILE A 412 -15.72 -2.26 -25.31
N ASN A 413 -15.65 -1.07 -24.69
CA ASN A 413 -16.55 0.04 -25.00
C ASN A 413 -15.94 1.05 -25.99
N LYS A 414 -14.63 0.97 -26.27
CA LYS A 414 -13.88 1.96 -27.07
C LYS A 414 -14.02 3.40 -26.56
N LYS A 415 -14.25 3.55 -25.25
CA LYS A 415 -14.41 4.80 -24.52
C LYS A 415 -13.39 4.91 -23.39
N SER A 416 -13.09 6.14 -22.99
CA SER A 416 -12.26 6.43 -21.80
C SER A 416 -13.12 6.39 -20.55
N ILE A 417 -12.59 5.80 -19.48
CA ILE A 417 -13.23 5.85 -18.15
C ILE A 417 -13.24 7.27 -17.55
N PHE A 418 -12.38 8.18 -18.03
CA PHE A 418 -12.29 9.56 -17.55
C PHE A 418 -13.32 10.51 -18.18
N LEU A 419 -14.08 10.03 -19.17
CA LEU A 419 -15.13 10.82 -19.81
C LEU A 419 -16.46 10.48 -19.15
N HIS A 420 -16.90 11.34 -18.22
CA HIS A 420 -18.30 11.33 -17.77
C HIS A 420 -19.20 11.80 -18.91
N GLU A 421 -20.46 11.34 -18.92
CA GLU A 421 -21.53 11.57 -19.90
C GLU A 421 -21.90 13.05 -20.11
N SER A 422 -20.91 13.86 -20.48
CA SER A 422 -21.06 15.25 -20.88
C SER A 422 -21.05 15.30 -22.41
N THR A 423 -22.24 15.63 -22.89
CA THR A 423 -22.66 15.96 -24.25
C THR A 423 -21.58 16.54 -25.16
N GLU A 424 -21.53 16.00 -26.40
CA GLU A 424 -20.88 16.46 -27.64
C GLU A 424 -19.74 15.61 -28.23
N GLN A 425 -19.13 14.66 -27.49
CA GLN A 425 -18.05 13.79 -28.02
C GLN A 425 -18.41 12.30 -28.22
N GLU A 426 -19.69 11.94 -28.14
CA GLU A 426 -20.14 10.54 -28.01
C GLU A 426 -19.83 9.58 -29.18
N ASN A 427 -19.35 10.08 -30.33
CA ASN A 427 -19.20 9.28 -31.56
C ASN A 427 -17.75 8.99 -32.00
N LYS A 428 -16.72 9.32 -31.21
CA LYS A 428 -15.32 9.00 -31.57
C LYS A 428 -14.77 7.88 -30.70
N ASN A 429 -14.36 6.78 -31.34
CA ASN A 429 -13.57 5.73 -30.70
C ASN A 429 -12.29 6.34 -30.13
N VAL A 430 -12.07 6.15 -28.82
CA VAL A 430 -10.87 6.63 -28.15
C VAL A 430 -9.71 5.69 -28.48
N THR A 431 -8.59 6.24 -28.96
CA THR A 431 -7.37 5.46 -29.21
C THR A 431 -6.62 5.21 -27.90
N MET A 432 -5.87 4.10 -27.82
CA MET A 432 -5.03 3.79 -26.65
C MET A 432 -4.06 4.93 -26.33
N ILE A 433 -3.43 5.51 -27.36
CA ILE A 433 -2.48 6.63 -27.18
C ILE A 433 -3.18 7.83 -26.56
N HIS A 434 -4.36 8.22 -27.06
CA HIS A 434 -5.11 9.34 -26.49
C HIS A 434 -5.51 9.05 -25.04
N PHE A 435 -6.02 7.85 -24.79
CA PHE A 435 -6.42 7.40 -23.46
C PHE A 435 -5.28 7.47 -22.44
N LEU A 436 -4.09 6.95 -22.78
CA LEU A 436 -2.93 6.96 -21.89
C LEU A 436 -2.39 8.38 -21.66
N LYS A 437 -2.42 9.26 -22.67
CA LYS A 437 -2.07 10.67 -22.50
C LYS A 437 -3.02 11.39 -21.53
N THR A 438 -4.34 11.19 -21.70
CA THR A 438 -5.34 11.71 -20.76
C THR A 438 -5.13 11.20 -19.33
N ALA A 439 -4.74 9.94 -19.16
CA ALA A 439 -4.43 9.40 -17.84
C ALA A 439 -3.20 10.07 -17.20
N VAL A 440 -2.17 10.38 -17.98
CA VAL A 440 -1.00 11.15 -17.53
C VAL A 440 -1.44 12.53 -17.04
N ASP A 441 -2.26 13.25 -17.82
CA ASP A 441 -2.77 14.56 -17.44
C ASP A 441 -3.58 14.50 -16.13
N LYS A 442 -4.51 13.54 -16.02
CA LYS A 442 -5.33 13.34 -14.81
C LYS A 442 -4.50 13.05 -13.57
N ALA A 443 -3.44 12.27 -13.70
CA ALA A 443 -2.54 12.01 -12.59
C ALA A 443 -1.72 13.25 -12.21
N LEU A 444 -1.32 14.09 -13.17
CA LEU A 444 -0.62 15.35 -12.90
C LEU A 444 -1.53 16.40 -12.21
N GLU A 445 -2.82 16.43 -12.54
CA GLU A 445 -3.85 17.27 -11.90
C GLU A 445 -4.13 16.88 -10.43
N SER A 446 -3.82 15.65 -10.03
CA SER A 446 -4.20 15.09 -8.72
C SER A 446 -3.24 15.48 -7.60
N ASP A 447 -3.43 16.62 -6.91
CA ASP A 447 -2.52 17.15 -5.86
C ASP A 447 -1.98 16.09 -4.88
N SER A 448 -2.85 15.26 -4.32
CA SER A 448 -2.49 14.16 -3.40
C SER A 448 -1.65 13.05 -4.04
N GLY A 449 -1.71 12.87 -5.36
CA GLY A 449 -1.03 11.77 -6.05
C GLY A 449 -1.74 10.42 -5.96
N HIS A 450 -3.01 10.39 -5.55
CA HIS A 450 -3.78 9.14 -5.40
C HIS A 450 -4.01 8.37 -6.71
N LEU A 451 -3.67 8.95 -7.86
CA LEU A 451 -3.71 8.29 -9.17
C LEU A 451 -2.32 7.88 -9.68
N ASP A 452 -1.26 8.13 -8.93
CA ASP A 452 0.11 7.90 -9.37
C ASP A 452 0.39 6.41 -9.61
N LEU A 453 0.06 5.56 -8.65
CA LEU A 453 0.34 4.13 -8.75
C LEU A 453 -0.63 3.46 -9.73
N PHE A 454 -1.90 3.87 -9.72
CA PHE A 454 -2.85 3.55 -10.80
C PHE A 454 -2.28 3.87 -12.19
N LEU A 455 -1.71 5.06 -12.42
CA LEU A 455 -1.12 5.44 -13.70
C LEU A 455 0.06 4.55 -14.08
N ARG A 456 0.95 4.27 -13.12
CA ARG A 456 2.10 3.35 -13.33
C ARG A 456 1.62 2.00 -13.84
N PHE A 457 0.62 1.40 -13.19
CA PHE A 457 0.02 0.15 -13.63
C PHE A 457 -0.65 0.26 -14.99
N LEU A 458 -1.40 1.34 -15.23
CA LEU A 458 -2.08 1.56 -16.51
C LEU A 458 -1.09 1.60 -17.67
N LEU A 459 0.01 2.33 -17.52
CA LEU A 459 1.07 2.42 -18.51
C LEU A 459 1.80 1.08 -18.67
N GLY A 460 2.15 0.39 -17.58
CA GLY A 460 2.79 -0.92 -17.65
C GLY A 460 1.92 -1.96 -18.36
N LEU A 461 0.61 -1.99 -18.11
CA LEU A 461 -0.36 -2.91 -18.74
C LEU A 461 -0.55 -2.64 -20.24
N SER A 462 -0.11 -1.47 -20.73
CA SER A 462 -0.10 -1.18 -22.16
C SER A 462 0.96 -1.98 -22.93
N LEU A 463 2.00 -2.48 -22.26
CA LEU A 463 3.09 -3.22 -22.91
C LEU A 463 2.67 -4.64 -23.31
N GLN A 464 3.15 -5.07 -24.48
CA GLN A 464 2.89 -6.41 -25.02
C GLN A 464 3.33 -7.54 -24.08
N SER A 465 4.44 -7.37 -23.34
CA SER A 465 4.92 -8.38 -22.38
C SER A 465 3.89 -8.65 -21.28
N ASN A 466 3.28 -7.60 -20.71
CA ASN A 466 2.22 -7.74 -19.70
C ASN A 466 0.90 -8.24 -20.30
N ARG A 467 0.54 -7.76 -21.51
CA ARG A 467 -0.66 -8.25 -22.21
C ARG A 467 -0.57 -9.74 -22.56
N ARG A 468 0.61 -10.26 -22.89
CA ARG A 468 0.84 -11.69 -23.13
C ARG A 468 0.51 -12.52 -21.88
N LEU A 469 0.90 -12.06 -20.70
CA LEU A 469 0.59 -12.74 -19.43
C LEU A 469 -0.91 -12.72 -19.08
N LEU A 470 -1.64 -11.72 -19.57
CA LEU A 470 -3.10 -11.55 -19.42
C LEU A 470 -3.87 -12.00 -20.66
N GLN A 471 -3.28 -12.88 -21.49
CA GLN A 471 -3.93 -13.39 -22.68
C GLN A 471 -5.24 -14.09 -22.31
N GLY A 472 -6.30 -13.76 -23.05
CA GLY A 472 -7.65 -14.21 -22.77
C GLY A 472 -8.46 -13.19 -22.00
N LEU A 473 -7.84 -12.29 -21.22
CA LEU A 473 -8.51 -11.17 -20.55
C LEU A 473 -8.42 -9.88 -21.36
N LEU A 474 -7.20 -9.45 -21.72
CA LEU A 474 -6.94 -8.28 -22.57
C LEU A 474 -6.71 -8.69 -24.03
N THR A 475 -7.05 -7.79 -24.96
CA THR A 475 -6.78 -8.01 -26.39
C THR A 475 -5.30 -7.83 -26.71
N GLN A 476 -4.75 -8.66 -27.61
CA GLN A 476 -3.35 -8.56 -28.07
C GLN A 476 -3.15 -7.50 -29.16
N GLU A 477 -4.23 -6.98 -29.76
CA GLU A 477 -4.21 -6.12 -30.94
C GLU A 477 -3.73 -4.67 -30.68
N GLY A 478 -3.34 -4.32 -29.44
CA GLY A 478 -3.26 -2.92 -29.01
C GLY A 478 -1.89 -2.36 -28.58
N SER A 479 -0.81 -3.14 -28.56
CA SER A 479 0.52 -2.67 -28.13
C SER A 479 1.50 -2.62 -29.30
N ASP A 480 1.31 -1.66 -30.20
CA ASP A 480 2.34 -1.36 -31.19
C ASP A 480 3.52 -0.64 -30.53
N ASP A 481 4.76 -0.93 -30.93
CA ASP A 481 5.96 -0.22 -30.49
C ASP A 481 5.81 1.30 -30.67
N GLN A 482 5.00 1.69 -31.65
CA GLN A 482 4.60 3.06 -31.92
C GLN A 482 3.83 3.70 -30.75
N CYS A 483 2.88 2.99 -30.13
CA CYS A 483 2.10 3.49 -28.99
C CYS A 483 3.03 3.83 -27.81
N LYS A 484 3.93 2.90 -27.47
CA LYS A 484 4.95 3.11 -26.44
C LYS A 484 5.81 4.34 -26.75
N LYS A 485 6.34 4.44 -27.98
CA LYS A 485 7.20 5.57 -28.38
C LYS A 485 6.49 6.91 -28.24
N GLU A 486 5.24 7.02 -28.67
CA GLU A 486 4.46 8.25 -28.57
C GLU A 486 4.13 8.65 -27.14
N VAL A 487 3.75 7.69 -26.29
CA VAL A 487 3.46 7.95 -24.87
C VAL A 487 4.73 8.31 -24.11
N VAL A 488 5.85 7.62 -24.36
CA VAL A 488 7.17 7.96 -23.79
C VAL A 488 7.58 9.37 -24.21
N GLN A 489 7.44 9.72 -25.49
CA GLN A 489 7.80 11.05 -25.98
C GLN A 489 6.93 12.13 -25.33
N TYR A 490 5.64 11.84 -25.14
CA TYR A 490 4.73 12.74 -24.46
C TYR A 490 5.12 12.94 -22.99
N ILE A 491 5.41 11.88 -22.24
CA ILE A 491 5.92 11.97 -20.86
C ILE A 491 7.23 12.75 -20.81
N LYS A 492 8.12 12.59 -21.79
CA LYS A 492 9.37 13.38 -21.85
C LYS A 492 9.09 14.87 -22.06
N GLN A 493 8.06 15.22 -22.85
CA GLN A 493 7.64 16.60 -23.07
C GLN A 493 7.00 17.24 -21.84
N THR A 494 6.33 16.47 -20.97
CA THR A 494 5.71 17.05 -19.76
C THR A 494 6.74 17.58 -18.76
N PHE A 495 7.99 17.10 -18.79
CA PHE A 495 9.08 17.64 -17.96
C PHE A 495 9.51 19.07 -18.33
N GLU A 496 9.20 19.52 -19.55
CA GLU A 496 9.47 20.90 -19.96
C GLU A 496 8.57 21.91 -19.20
N GLY A 497 7.51 21.43 -18.55
CA GLY A 497 6.71 22.21 -17.62
C GLY A 497 7.36 22.39 -16.24
N ASN A 498 6.76 23.28 -15.44
CA ASN A 498 7.12 23.49 -14.02
C ASN A 498 6.50 22.41 -13.14
N LEU A 499 7.01 21.18 -13.24
CA LEU A 499 6.58 20.06 -12.38
C LEU A 499 7.23 20.14 -11.00
N SER A 500 6.48 19.75 -9.96
CA SER A 500 7.07 19.53 -8.64
C SER A 500 8.06 18.35 -8.68
N PRO A 501 9.02 18.27 -7.74
CA PRO A 501 9.93 17.13 -7.62
C PRO A 501 9.18 15.79 -7.52
N GLU A 502 8.10 15.74 -6.75
CA GLU A 502 7.29 14.54 -6.49
C GLU A 502 6.61 14.05 -7.77
N ARG A 503 6.05 14.96 -8.58
CA ARG A 503 5.48 14.65 -9.89
C ARG A 503 6.53 14.11 -10.85
N SER A 504 7.69 14.77 -10.87
CA SER A 504 8.80 14.38 -11.72
C SER A 504 9.27 12.96 -11.39
N ILE A 505 9.40 12.64 -10.09
CA ILE A 505 9.73 11.30 -9.60
C ILE A 505 8.69 10.28 -10.06
N ASN A 506 7.39 10.58 -9.92
CA ASN A 506 6.33 9.67 -10.39
C ASN A 506 6.44 9.38 -11.89
N LEU A 507 6.68 10.41 -12.73
CA LEU A 507 6.86 10.22 -14.17
C LEU A 507 8.09 9.35 -14.51
N PHE A 508 9.18 9.40 -13.73
CA PHE A 508 10.29 8.46 -13.91
C PHE A 508 9.90 7.03 -13.59
N TYR A 509 9.09 6.80 -12.55
CA TYR A 509 8.53 5.48 -12.30
C TYR A 509 7.61 5.03 -13.44
N CYS A 510 6.81 5.91 -14.02
CA CYS A 510 6.03 5.62 -15.23
C CYS A 510 6.92 5.23 -16.42
N LEU A 511 8.03 5.94 -16.65
CA LEU A 511 9.00 5.57 -17.69
C LEU A 511 9.64 4.20 -17.41
N ASN A 512 9.94 3.89 -16.15
CA ASN A 512 10.44 2.57 -15.75
C ASN A 512 9.42 1.46 -16.02
N GLU A 513 8.14 1.67 -15.72
CA GLU A 513 7.07 0.70 -16.06
C GLU A 513 6.92 0.51 -17.58
N LEU A 514 7.22 1.53 -18.38
CA LEU A 514 7.29 1.44 -19.84
C LEU A 514 8.60 0.84 -20.36
N ASN A 515 9.52 0.42 -19.48
CA ASN A 515 10.87 -0.04 -19.82
C ASN A 515 11.68 1.00 -20.63
N ASP A 516 11.53 2.29 -20.35
CA ASP A 516 12.40 3.37 -20.85
C ASP A 516 13.35 3.84 -19.75
N GLN A 517 14.65 3.63 -19.99
CA GLN A 517 15.74 4.01 -19.08
C GLN A 517 16.69 5.02 -19.74
N THR A 518 16.24 5.70 -20.79
CA THR A 518 17.12 6.50 -21.65
C THR A 518 17.68 7.71 -20.92
N LEU A 519 16.82 8.51 -20.29
CA LEU A 519 17.21 9.70 -19.50
C LEU A 519 18.09 9.34 -18.30
N VAL A 520 17.77 8.25 -17.61
CA VAL A 520 18.54 7.77 -16.45
C VAL A 520 19.95 7.37 -16.86
N LYS A 521 20.09 6.59 -17.95
CA LYS A 521 21.41 6.17 -18.48
C LYS A 521 22.24 7.34 -18.99
N GLU A 522 21.60 8.32 -19.62
CA GLU A 522 22.26 9.55 -20.06
C GLU A 522 22.87 10.29 -18.87
N ILE A 523 22.10 10.52 -17.81
CA ILE A 523 22.59 11.18 -16.60
C ILE A 523 23.66 10.37 -15.86
N GLN A 524 23.50 9.05 -15.75
CA GLN A 524 24.54 8.20 -15.16
C GLN A 524 25.87 8.30 -15.93
N THR A 525 25.81 8.45 -17.25
CA THR A 525 26.99 8.67 -18.08
C THR A 525 27.65 10.02 -17.79
N HIS A 526 26.86 11.08 -17.56
CA HIS A 526 27.37 12.38 -17.13
C HIS A 526 28.00 12.35 -15.74
N LEU A 527 27.37 11.66 -14.78
CA LEU A 527 27.88 11.46 -13.42
C LEU A 527 29.24 10.76 -13.44
N ASN A 528 29.36 9.65 -14.18
CA ASN A 528 30.61 8.88 -14.28
C ASN A 528 31.75 9.66 -14.96
N LYS A 529 31.42 10.64 -15.82
CA LYS A 529 32.39 11.50 -16.50
C LYS A 529 32.75 12.76 -15.70
N GLY A 530 32.08 13.04 -14.59
CA GLY A 530 32.29 14.25 -13.79
C GLY A 530 31.98 15.56 -14.53
N SER A 531 31.13 15.54 -15.56
CA SER A 531 30.91 16.68 -16.48
C SER A 531 29.73 17.59 -16.13
N LEU A 532 29.14 17.45 -14.93
CA LEU A 532 27.89 18.12 -14.54
C LEU A 532 28.06 19.59 -14.13
N SER A 533 29.28 20.03 -13.84
CA SER A 533 29.57 21.42 -13.48
C SER A 533 29.52 22.38 -14.67
N SER A 534 29.64 21.86 -15.90
CA SER A 534 29.65 22.64 -17.15
C SER A 534 28.57 22.20 -18.16
N ALA A 535 27.71 21.25 -17.80
CA ALA A 535 26.68 20.73 -18.70
C ALA A 535 25.41 21.59 -18.65
N ASP A 536 24.91 21.97 -19.83
CA ASP A 536 23.59 22.57 -19.98
C ASP A 536 22.53 21.47 -20.05
N LEU A 537 22.10 21.00 -18.88
CA LEU A 537 21.07 19.97 -18.77
C LEU A 537 19.67 20.54 -19.03
N SER A 538 18.84 19.78 -19.73
CA SER A 538 17.41 20.09 -19.91
C SER A 538 16.62 19.90 -18.60
N PRO A 539 15.39 20.44 -18.51
CA PRO A 539 14.50 20.21 -17.37
C PRO A 539 14.29 18.72 -17.03
N ALA A 540 14.12 17.89 -18.06
CA ALA A 540 14.00 16.44 -17.93
C ALA A 540 15.28 15.80 -17.37
N GLN A 541 16.45 16.28 -17.81
CA GLN A 541 17.74 15.79 -17.35
C GLN A 541 18.05 16.18 -15.90
N TRP A 542 17.71 17.41 -15.47
CA TRP A 542 17.79 17.80 -14.06
C TRP A 542 16.89 16.94 -13.17
N SER A 543 15.68 16.67 -13.65
CA SER A 543 14.73 15.82 -12.94
C SER A 543 15.22 14.36 -12.88
N ALA A 544 15.87 13.88 -13.95
CA ALA A 544 16.50 12.56 -13.99
C ALA A 544 17.68 12.46 -13.02
N LEU A 545 18.47 13.52 -12.88
CA LEU A 545 19.53 13.60 -11.88
C LEU A 545 18.98 13.54 -10.46
N ALA A 546 17.95 14.32 -10.15
CA ALA A 546 17.27 14.24 -8.86
C ALA A 546 16.78 12.82 -8.59
N PHE A 547 16.12 12.19 -9.57
CA PHE A 547 15.66 10.81 -9.46
C PHE A 547 16.79 9.80 -9.24
N VAL A 548 17.89 9.88 -9.99
CA VAL A 548 19.05 8.97 -9.84
C VAL A 548 19.69 9.11 -8.46
N LEU A 549 19.85 10.34 -7.99
CA LEU A 549 20.40 10.62 -6.66
C LEU A 549 19.47 10.08 -5.58
N LEU A 550 18.15 10.34 -5.69
CA LEU A 550 17.10 9.86 -4.78
C LEU A 550 16.78 8.35 -4.91
N THR A 551 17.39 7.64 -5.86
CA THR A 551 17.25 6.18 -6.00
C THR A 551 18.59 5.44 -5.97
N SER A 552 19.70 6.11 -5.62
CA SER A 552 21.02 5.47 -5.39
C SER A 552 21.00 4.54 -4.17
N GLU A 553 21.77 3.45 -4.19
CA GLU A 553 21.93 2.56 -3.02
C GLU A 553 22.76 3.21 -1.90
N GLU A 554 23.67 4.11 -2.26
CA GLU A 554 24.52 4.83 -1.30
C GLU A 554 23.77 5.99 -0.65
N GLU A 555 23.87 6.10 0.68
CA GLU A 555 23.39 7.27 1.42
C GLU A 555 24.09 8.53 0.93
N LEU A 556 23.32 9.58 0.61
CA LEU A 556 23.85 10.89 0.29
C LEU A 556 24.22 11.63 1.59
N GLU A 557 25.34 11.25 2.19
CA GLU A 557 25.85 11.91 3.41
C GLU A 557 26.18 13.39 3.14
N GLU A 558 26.86 13.68 2.04
CA GLU A 558 27.20 15.04 1.64
C GLU A 558 26.78 15.31 0.19
N PHE A 559 25.94 16.33 -0.01
CA PHE A 559 25.55 16.80 -1.33
C PHE A 559 26.24 18.13 -1.64
N ASP A 560 27.27 18.07 -2.49
CA ASP A 560 28.05 19.24 -2.90
C ASP A 560 27.37 19.94 -4.10
N LEU A 561 26.69 21.06 -3.82
CA LEU A 561 26.00 21.87 -4.85
C LEU A 561 27.00 22.55 -5.79
N GLN A 562 28.26 22.73 -5.37
CA GLN A 562 29.30 23.38 -6.19
C GLN A 562 29.68 22.53 -7.41
N LYS A 563 29.36 21.23 -7.40
CA LYS A 563 29.56 20.32 -8.54
C LYS A 563 28.55 20.52 -9.68
N PHE A 564 27.54 21.37 -9.49
CA PHE A 564 26.44 21.56 -10.43
C PHE A 564 26.36 23.01 -10.90
N LYS A 565 25.75 23.23 -12.08
CA LYS A 565 25.47 24.56 -12.59
C LYS A 565 24.55 25.33 -11.63
N LYS A 566 24.96 26.55 -11.25
CA LYS A 566 24.22 27.42 -10.34
C LYS A 566 23.08 28.12 -11.09
N SER A 567 21.85 27.64 -10.94
CA SER A 567 20.63 28.30 -11.41
C SER A 567 19.46 28.04 -10.46
N ASP A 568 18.48 28.95 -10.41
CA ASP A 568 17.28 28.79 -9.58
C ASP A 568 16.48 27.55 -9.96
N GLU A 569 16.40 27.26 -11.26
CA GLU A 569 15.74 26.05 -11.77
C GLU A 569 16.41 24.76 -11.28
N CYS A 570 17.76 24.73 -11.27
CA CYS A 570 18.54 23.61 -10.75
C CYS A 570 18.24 23.39 -9.26
N LEU A 571 18.22 24.46 -8.46
CA LEU A 571 17.91 24.40 -7.03
C LEU A 571 16.49 23.89 -6.75
N ILE A 572 15.49 24.35 -7.52
CA ILE A 572 14.10 23.90 -7.36
C ILE A 572 13.99 22.40 -7.64
N ARG A 573 14.57 21.92 -8.74
CA ARG A 573 14.50 20.51 -9.15
C ARG A 573 15.34 19.59 -8.26
N LEU A 574 16.43 20.08 -7.67
CA LEU A 574 17.25 19.34 -6.70
C LEU A 574 16.80 19.52 -5.25
N SER A 575 15.76 20.32 -4.98
CA SER A 575 15.32 20.61 -3.61
C SER A 575 15.01 19.35 -2.79
N ALA A 576 14.43 18.32 -3.41
CA ALA A 576 14.17 17.03 -2.78
C ALA A 576 15.47 16.31 -2.41
N VAL A 577 16.52 16.40 -3.22
CA VAL A 577 17.85 15.83 -2.91
C VAL A 577 18.46 16.56 -1.72
N ILE A 578 18.42 17.90 -1.73
CA ILE A 578 18.98 18.74 -0.67
C ILE A 578 18.31 18.42 0.68
N LYS A 579 16.98 18.34 0.70
CA LYS A 579 16.20 17.98 1.91
C LYS A 579 16.56 16.60 2.47
N ASN A 580 16.98 15.66 1.63
CA ASN A 580 17.33 14.30 2.03
C ASN A 580 18.83 14.10 2.35
N SER A 581 19.69 15.08 2.09
CA SER A 581 21.13 14.99 2.42
C SER A 581 21.42 15.31 3.91
N LYS A 582 22.46 14.70 4.53
CA LYS A 582 22.85 15.07 5.92
C LYS A 582 23.46 16.47 5.95
N ARG A 583 24.25 16.80 4.93
CA ARG A 583 24.87 18.11 4.73
C ARG A 583 24.83 18.49 3.24
N ALA A 584 24.33 19.68 2.93
CA ALA A 584 24.46 20.28 1.61
C ALA A 584 25.47 21.45 1.66
N LEU A 585 26.43 21.48 0.74
CA LEU A 585 27.54 22.44 0.69
C LEU A 585 27.46 23.36 -0.53
#